data_AF-A0A448HH64-F1
#
_entry.id   AF-A0A448HH64-F1
#
_cell.length_a   1.000
_cell.length_b   1.000
_cell.length_c   1.000
_cell.angle_alpha   90.00
_cell.angle_beta   90.00
_cell.angle_gamma   90.00
#
_symmetry.space_group_name_H-M   'P 1'
#
loop_
_entity.id
_entity.type
_entity.pdbx_description
1 polymer ?
#
loop_
_entity_poly.entity_id
_entity_poly.type
_entity_poly.pdbx_seq_one_letter_code
_entity_poly.pdbx_strand_id
1 'polypeptide(L)'
;MIRTGTQHYSADLPTPSPLSEDEVSTMTMPVYVAIADHESMAGGEQAAERAQERLPRVTVKIWLDTTHSLPMQEPEALGADLEELWSAAG
;
A
#
# COMPACT_ATOMS: atom_id res chain seq x y z
N MET A 1 26.24 -4.33 14.14
CA MET A 1 25.38 -3.78 15.21
C MET A 1 23.90 -4.15 15.08
N ILE A 2 23.33 -4.41 13.89
CA ILE A 2 21.91 -4.82 13.76
C ILE A 2 21.63 -6.25 14.27
N ARG A 3 22.62 -7.16 14.19
CA ARG A 3 22.39 -8.61 14.38
C ARG A 3 22.16 -9.05 15.84
N THR A 4 22.62 -8.30 16.83
CA THR A 4 22.47 -8.69 18.26
C THR A 4 21.14 -8.22 18.84
N GLY A 5 20.58 -7.10 18.33
CA GLY A 5 19.28 -6.58 18.78
C GLY A 5 18.08 -7.38 18.25
N THR A 6 18.24 -8.13 17.16
CA THR A 6 17.15 -8.93 16.56
C THR A 6 17.09 -10.37 17.04
N GLN A 7 18.14 -10.88 17.71
CA GLN A 7 18.19 -12.27 18.19
C GLN A 7 17.14 -12.62 19.25
N HIS A 8 16.61 -11.59 19.93
CA HIS A 8 15.56 -11.73 20.94
C HIS A 8 14.32 -10.91 20.63
N TYR A 9 14.24 -10.33 19.42
CA TYR A 9 13.05 -9.61 18.98
C TYR A 9 11.98 -10.64 18.62
N SER A 10 11.02 -10.83 19.52
CA SER A 10 9.76 -11.51 19.24
C SER A 10 8.70 -10.44 19.08
N ALA A 11 8.08 -10.36 17.90
CA ALA A 11 6.90 -9.54 17.73
C ALA A 11 5.77 -10.18 18.56
N ASP A 12 5.53 -9.65 19.75
CA ASP A 12 4.55 -10.16 20.73
C ASP A 12 3.08 -9.88 20.33
N LEU A 13 2.87 -9.45 19.09
CA LEU A 13 1.57 -9.16 18.50
C LEU A 13 1.32 -10.14 17.36
N PRO A 14 0.07 -10.61 17.16
CA PRO A 14 -0.24 -11.43 16.01
C PRO A 14 0.12 -10.65 14.73
N THR A 15 0.92 -11.27 13.88
CA THR A 15 1.15 -10.74 12.53
C THR A 15 -0.22 -10.59 11.85
N PRO A 16 -0.58 -9.41 11.35
CA PRO A 16 -1.85 -9.24 10.67
C PRO A 16 -1.91 -10.17 9.45
N SER A 17 -3.00 -10.92 9.35
CA SER A 17 -3.29 -11.73 8.16
C SER A 17 -3.81 -10.83 7.03
N PRO A 18 -3.50 -11.13 5.76
CA PRO A 18 -4.12 -10.46 4.63
C PRO A 18 -5.65 -10.62 4.67
N LEU A 19 -6.37 -9.59 4.21
CA LEU A 19 -7.81 -9.68 3.99
C LEU A 19 -8.13 -10.75 2.93
N SER A 20 -9.20 -11.51 3.19
CA SER A 20 -9.81 -12.44 2.23
C SER A 20 -10.43 -11.70 1.04
N GLU A 21 -10.73 -12.43 -0.04
CA GLU A 21 -11.37 -11.84 -1.22
C GLU A 21 -12.75 -11.24 -0.90
N ASP A 22 -13.53 -11.95 -0.08
CA ASP A 22 -14.85 -11.50 0.35
C ASP A 22 -14.74 -10.20 1.15
N GLU A 23 -13.79 -10.09 2.08
CA GLU A 23 -13.57 -8.87 2.86
C GLU A 23 -13.17 -7.69 1.98
N VAL A 24 -12.23 -7.89 1.04
CA VAL A 24 -11.80 -6.84 0.09
C VAL A 24 -12.97 -6.33 -0.75
N SER A 25 -13.85 -7.23 -1.20
CA SER A 25 -15.02 -6.87 -2.02
C SER A 25 -16.05 -6.00 -1.29
N THR A 26 -16.05 -6.01 0.05
CA THR A 26 -16.98 -5.22 0.87
C THR A 26 -16.50 -3.80 1.16
N MET A 27 -15.30 -3.42 0.69
CA MET A 27 -14.74 -2.08 0.90
C MET A 27 -15.46 -1.04 0.04
N THR A 28 -16.37 -0.29 0.65
CA THR A 28 -17.24 0.69 -0.02
C THR A 28 -16.69 2.12 -0.03
N MET A 29 -15.67 2.39 0.79
CA MET A 29 -14.93 3.65 0.77
C MET A 29 -13.99 3.70 -0.46
N PRO A 30 -13.65 4.89 -0.98
CA PRO A 30 -12.55 5.03 -1.93
C PRO A 30 -11.24 4.51 -1.34
N VAL A 31 -10.47 3.77 -2.13
CA VAL A 31 -9.17 3.22 -1.76
C VAL A 31 -8.12 3.69 -2.77
N TYR A 32 -6.99 4.16 -2.27
CA TYR A 32 -5.83 4.48 -3.10
C TYR A 32 -4.70 3.50 -2.78
N VAL A 33 -4.21 2.82 -3.81
CA VAL A 33 -3.12 1.84 -3.72
C VAL A 33 -1.93 2.39 -4.50
N ALA A 34 -0.93 2.88 -3.78
CA ALA A 34 0.35 3.27 -4.36
C ALA A 34 1.40 2.20 -4.12
N ILE A 35 2.03 1.76 -5.21
CA ILE A 35 3.06 0.72 -5.21
C ILE A 35 4.31 1.29 -5.85
N ALA A 36 5.43 1.25 -5.13
CA ALA A 36 6.73 1.57 -5.69
C ALA A 36 7.19 0.48 -6.67
N ASP A 37 7.92 0.83 -7.72
CA ASP A 37 8.44 -0.12 -8.70
C ASP A 37 9.72 -0.85 -8.25
N HIS A 38 10.55 -0.22 -7.42
CA HIS A 38 11.77 -0.83 -6.87
C HIS A 38 11.62 -1.21 -5.40
N GLU A 39 12.18 -2.37 -5.02
CA GLU A 39 12.21 -2.87 -3.63
C GLU A 39 10.86 -2.76 -2.90
N SER A 40 9.78 -2.97 -3.66
CA SER A 40 8.43 -2.84 -3.17
C SER A 40 8.12 -3.93 -2.15
N MET A 41 7.72 -3.53 -0.94
CA MET A 41 7.21 -4.46 0.06
C MET A 41 5.73 -4.78 -0.14
N ALA A 42 5.05 -4.09 -1.07
CA ALA A 42 3.61 -4.15 -1.26
C ALA A 42 3.14 -5.22 -2.27
N GLY A 43 4.06 -6.04 -2.82
CA GLY A 43 3.73 -7.13 -3.76
C GLY A 43 3.78 -6.75 -5.25
N GLY A 44 4.22 -5.53 -5.59
CA GLY A 44 4.49 -5.12 -6.98
C GLY A 44 3.27 -5.16 -7.90
N GLU A 45 3.50 -5.45 -9.18
CA GLU A 45 2.46 -5.49 -10.22
C GLU A 45 1.30 -6.46 -9.88
N GLN A 46 1.59 -7.62 -9.31
CA GLN A 46 0.55 -8.58 -8.93
C GLN A 46 -0.40 -8.03 -7.86
N ALA A 47 0.11 -7.22 -6.93
CA ALA A 47 -0.73 -6.55 -5.95
C ALA A 47 -1.54 -5.41 -6.56
N ALA A 48 -0.98 -4.70 -7.56
CA ALA A 48 -1.72 -3.70 -8.33
C ALA A 48 -2.90 -4.33 -9.08
N GLU A 49 -2.66 -5.43 -9.80
CA GLU A 49 -3.68 -6.19 -10.52
C GLU A 49 -4.77 -6.70 -9.57
N ARG A 50 -4.38 -7.37 -8.48
CA ARG A 50 -5.34 -7.87 -7.47
C ARG A 50 -6.19 -6.74 -6.89
N ALA A 51 -5.58 -5.60 -6.59
CA ALA A 51 -6.31 -4.44 -6.08
C ALA A 51 -7.36 -3.97 -7.11
N GLN A 52 -6.95 -3.81 -8.37
CA GLN A 52 -7.81 -3.33 -9.45
C GLN A 52 -8.96 -4.28 -9.78
N GLU A 53 -8.75 -5.59 -9.66
CA GLU A 53 -9.79 -6.60 -9.88
C GLU A 53 -10.83 -6.67 -8.75
N ARG A 54 -10.42 -6.41 -7.50
CA ARG A 54 -11.21 -6.81 -6.32
C ARG A 54 -11.76 -5.66 -5.49
N LEU A 55 -11.12 -4.49 -5.52
CA LEU A 55 -11.58 -3.34 -4.77
C LEU A 55 -12.61 -2.55 -5.59
N PRO A 56 -13.85 -2.37 -5.10
CA PRO A 56 -14.92 -1.74 -5.89
C PRO A 56 -14.66 -0.28 -6.30
N ARG A 57 -13.89 0.46 -5.50
CA ARG A 57 -13.64 1.90 -5.67
C ARG A 57 -12.16 2.21 -5.48
N VAL A 58 -11.32 1.65 -6.34
CA VAL A 58 -9.87 1.78 -6.22
C VAL A 58 -9.24 2.66 -7.29
N THR A 59 -8.29 3.47 -6.87
CA THR A 59 -7.28 4.08 -7.73
C THR A 59 -5.96 3.38 -7.46
N VAL A 60 -5.38 2.74 -8.47
CA VAL A 60 -4.10 2.03 -8.37
C VAL A 60 -3.04 2.78 -9.18
N LYS A 61 -1.87 3.01 -8.58
CA LYS A 61 -0.74 3.66 -9.25
C LYS A 61 0.57 2.98 -8.89
N ILE A 62 1.32 2.58 -9.93
CA ILE A 62 2.72 2.19 -9.79
C ILE A 62 3.57 3.44 -9.98
N TRP A 63 4.42 3.73 -9.00
CA TRP A 63 5.31 4.88 -8.99
C TRP A 63 6.69 4.47 -9.48
N LEU A 64 7.06 4.97 -10.66
CA LEU A 64 8.34 4.68 -11.28
C LEU A 64 9.50 5.35 -10.56
N ASP A 65 10.66 4.70 -10.54
CA ASP A 65 11.89 5.16 -9.89
C ASP A 65 11.72 5.43 -8.37
N THR A 66 10.81 4.70 -7.72
CA THR A 66 10.54 4.86 -6.28
C THR A 66 10.76 3.57 -5.50
N THR A 67 10.86 3.69 -4.17
CA THR A 67 11.10 2.59 -3.24
C THR A 67 9.95 2.47 -2.23
N HIS A 68 10.03 1.51 -1.30
CA HIS A 68 9.13 1.43 -0.16
C HIS A 68 9.01 2.73 0.67
N SER A 69 9.95 3.68 0.49
CA SER A 69 9.93 5.01 1.10
C SER A 69 9.25 6.08 0.21
N LEU A 70 8.34 5.70 -0.70
CA LEU A 70 7.59 6.62 -1.58
C LEU A 70 7.11 7.91 -0.90
N PRO A 71 6.48 7.87 0.30
CA PRO A 71 6.02 9.10 0.96
C PRO A 71 7.13 10.09 1.32
N MET A 72 8.37 9.63 1.42
CA MET A 72 9.54 10.50 1.65
C MET A 72 10.21 10.95 0.34
N GLN A 73 10.07 10.17 -0.74
CA GLN A 73 10.68 10.47 -2.03
C GLN A 73 9.87 11.50 -2.81
N GLU A 74 8.55 11.30 -2.88
CA GLU A 74 7.64 12.11 -3.70
C GLU A 74 6.49 12.69 -2.86
N PRO A 75 6.77 13.41 -1.75
CA PRO A 75 5.73 13.84 -0.81
C PRO A 75 4.70 14.78 -1.44
N GLU A 76 5.15 15.70 -2.30
CA GLU A 76 4.29 16.71 -2.94
C GLU A 76 3.37 16.06 -3.97
N ALA A 77 3.92 15.22 -4.85
CA ALA A 77 3.15 14.54 -5.88
C ALA A 77 2.16 13.53 -5.27
N LEU A 78 2.60 12.77 -4.26
CA LEU A 78 1.71 11.86 -3.53
C LEU A 78 0.61 12.64 -2.80
N GLY A 79 0.95 13.79 -2.21
CA GLY A 79 -0.02 14.67 -1.55
C GLY A 79 -1.13 15.12 -2.50
N ALA A 80 -0.78 15.56 -3.70
CA ALA A 80 -1.76 15.98 -4.72
C ALA A 80 -2.72 14.84 -5.11
N ASP A 81 -2.21 13.62 -5.34
CA ASP A 81 -3.04 12.45 -5.63
C ASP A 81 -4.02 12.13 -4.47
N LEU A 82 -3.57 12.28 -3.22
CA LEU A 82 -4.40 12.02 -2.04
C LEU A 82 -5.45 13.11 -1.82
N GLU A 83 -5.14 14.37 -2.10
CA GLU A 83 -6.11 15.47 -2.05
C GLU A 83 -7.24 15.25 -3.08
N GLU A 84 -6.92 14.76 -4.27
CA GLU A 84 -7.91 14.39 -5.28
C GLU A 84 -8.82 13.26 -4.78
N LEU A 85 -8.22 12.19 -4.22
CA LEU A 85 -8.96 11.07 -3.63
C LEU A 85 -9.97 11.55 -2.58
N TRP A 86 -9.54 12.38 -1.64
CA TRP A 86 -10.40 12.87 -0.56
C TRP A 86 -11.47 13.82 -1.07
N SER A 87 -11.16 14.66 -2.06
CA SER A 87 -12.14 15.55 -2.68
C SER A 87 -13.24 14.78 -3.41
N ALA A 88 -12.91 13.65 -4.05
CA ALA A 88 -13.87 12.77 -4.71
C ALA A 88 -14.65 11.85 -3.75
N ALA A 89 -14.24 11.78 -2.48
CA ALA A 89 -14.88 10.95 -1.46
C ALA A 89 -16.05 11.66 -0.73
N GLY A 90 -16.16 12.98 -0.87
CA GLY A 90 -17.16 13.85 -0.23
C GLY A 90 -18.51 13.90 -0.92
#